data_AF-A0A1T4Y6P0-F1
#
_entry.id   AF-A0A1T4Y6P0-F1
#
_cell.length_a   1.000
_cell.length_b   1.000
_cell.length_c   1.000
_cell.angle_alpha   90.00
_cell.angle_beta   90.00
_cell.angle_gamma   90.00
#
_symmetry.space_group_name_H-M   'P 1'
#
loop_
_entity.id
_entity.type
_entity.pdbx_description
1 polymer ?
#
loop_
_entity_poly.entity_id
_entity_poly.type
_entity_poly.pdbx_seq_one_letter_code
_entity_poly.pdbx_strand_id
1 'polypeptide(L)'
;MTSTMIHIRIDEDLKEDASKALAAMGLTLSDAVRVLLTKVAIEQRLPFELKVPKAPTVTSQRVDSMDDILRLLGSSNPSQK
;
A
#
# COMPACT_ATOMS: atom_id res chain seq x y z
N MET A 1 -33.33 -16.87 -5.59
CA MET A 1 -31.97 -16.32 -5.53
C MET A 1 -31.06 -17.28 -6.27
N THR A 2 -30.47 -16.88 -7.40
CA THR A 2 -29.51 -17.71 -8.14
C THR A 2 -28.14 -17.58 -7.48
N SER A 3 -27.49 -18.71 -7.17
CA SER A 3 -26.11 -18.72 -6.71
C SER A 3 -25.17 -18.77 -7.90
N THR A 4 -24.18 -17.89 -7.94
CA THR A 4 -23.07 -17.93 -8.89
C THR A 4 -21.78 -18.32 -8.16
N MET A 5 -20.85 -18.95 -8.88
CA MET A 5 -19.59 -19.42 -8.31
C MET A 5 -18.43 -18.54 -8.78
N ILE A 6 -17.48 -18.30 -7.89
CA ILE A 6 -16.26 -17.53 -8.16
C ILE A 6 -15.07 -18.48 -8.07
N HIS A 7 -14.24 -18.52 -9.10
CA HIS A 7 -12.96 -19.24 -9.11
C HIS A 7 -11.82 -18.25 -8.94
N ILE A 8 -11.05 -18.38 -7.86
CA ILE A 8 -9.91 -17.53 -7.55
C ILE A 8 -8.67 -18.42 -7.45
N ARG A 9 -7.61 -18.06 -8.18
CA ARG A 9 -6.29 -18.68 -8.03
C ARG A 9 -5.56 -18.01 -6.87
N ILE A 10 -5.06 -18.83 -5.96
CA ILE A 10 -4.25 -18.42 -4.81
C ILE A 10 -3.18 -19.49 -4.59
N ASP A 11 -2.07 -19.10 -3.98
CA ASP A 11 -1.05 -20.04 -3.51
C ASP A 11 -1.63 -20.99 -2.45
N GLU A 12 -1.12 -22.22 -2.42
CA GLU A 12 -1.59 -23.25 -1.50
C GLU A 12 -1.34 -22.87 -0.04
N ASP A 13 -0.12 -22.40 0.26
CA ASP A 13 0.26 -21.95 1.61
C ASP A 13 -0.66 -20.80 2.09
N LEU A 14 -0.93 -19.84 1.21
CA LEU A 14 -1.83 -18.73 1.51
C LEU A 14 -3.26 -19.22 1.80
N LYS A 15 -3.76 -20.20 1.05
CA LYS A 15 -5.06 -20.80 1.27
C LYS A 15 -5.13 -21.47 2.65
N GLU A 16 -4.10 -22.22 3.01
CA GLU A 16 -4.04 -22.90 4.31
C GLU A 16 -4.01 -21.91 5.47
N ASP A 17 -3.13 -20.92 5.41
CA ASP A 17 -2.95 -19.94 6.48
C ASP A 17 -4.22 -19.10 6.67
N ALA A 18 -4.82 -18.63 5.58
CA ALA A 18 -6.08 -17.90 5.63
C ALA A 18 -7.21 -18.78 6.19
N SER A 19 -7.27 -20.07 5.82
CA SER A 19 -8.29 -20.99 6.33
C SER A 19 -8.15 -21.22 7.83
N LYS A 20 -6.92 -21.42 8.34
CA LYS A 20 -6.63 -21.59 9.77
C LYS A 20 -7.02 -20.34 10.56
N ALA A 21 -6.62 -19.16 10.07
CA ALA A 21 -6.94 -17.88 10.71
C ALA A 21 -8.46 -17.61 10.76
N LEU A 22 -9.17 -17.85 9.65
CA LEU A 22 -10.62 -17.66 9.59
C LEU A 22 -11.37 -18.68 10.47
N ALA A 23 -10.94 -19.94 10.47
CA ALA A 23 -11.55 -20.97 11.32
C ALA A 23 -11.41 -20.66 12.81
N ALA A 24 -10.30 -20.06 13.24
CA ALA A 24 -10.12 -19.59 14.61
C ALA A 24 -11.12 -18.49 15.01
N MET A 25 -11.67 -17.76 14.03
CA MET A 25 -12.74 -16.77 14.22
C MET A 25 -14.15 -17.36 13.98
N GLY A 26 -14.27 -18.66 13.70
CA GLY A 26 -15.55 -19.31 13.39
C GLY A 26 -16.09 -19.00 11.99
N LEU A 27 -15.23 -18.57 11.05
CA LEU A 27 -15.61 -18.20 9.69
C LEU A 27 -15.02 -19.18 8.67
N THR A 28 -15.76 -19.41 7.58
CA THR A 28 -15.21 -20.08 6.39
C THR A 28 -14.60 -19.06 5.43
N LEU A 29 -13.75 -19.53 4.51
CA LEU A 29 -13.26 -18.71 3.39
C LEU A 29 -14.42 -18.10 2.58
N SER A 30 -15.48 -18.88 2.34
CA SER A 30 -16.65 -18.39 1.61
C SER A 30 -17.38 -17.27 2.34
N ASP A 31 -17.47 -17.34 3.68
CA ASP A 31 -18.10 -16.29 4.46
C ASP A 31 -17.27 -15.01 4.46
N ALA A 32 -15.95 -15.13 4.58
CA ALA A 32 -15.04 -13.99 4.48
C ALA A 32 -15.13 -13.29 3.12
N VAL A 33 -15.15 -14.06 2.02
CA VAL A 33 -15.30 -13.51 0.65
C VAL A 33 -16.66 -12.85 0.46
N ARG A 34 -17.76 -13.44 0.97
CA ARG A 34 -19.09 -12.82 0.92
C ARG A 34 -19.11 -11.48 1.64
N VAL A 35 -18.60 -11.43 2.88
CA VAL A 35 -18.55 -10.20 3.69
C VAL A 35 -17.72 -9.12 3.00
N LEU A 36 -16.55 -9.49 2.45
CA LEU A 36 -15.70 -8.58 1.69
C LEU A 36 -16.44 -7.98 0.50
N LEU A 37 -17.05 -8.82 -0.36
CA LEU A 37 -17.74 -8.36 -1.56
C LEU A 37 -18.99 -7.53 -1.22
N THR A 38 -19.74 -7.90 -0.18
CA THR A 38 -20.87 -7.11 0.32
C THR A 38 -20.42 -5.73 0.79
N LYS A 39 -19.32 -5.64 1.54
CA LYS A 39 -18.78 -4.36 2.00
C LYS A 39 -18.31 -3.48 0.85
N VAL A 40 -17.61 -4.04 -0.13
CA VAL A 40 -17.19 -3.31 -1.33
C VAL A 40 -18.40 -2.80 -2.13
N ALA A 41 -19.44 -3.63 -2.31
CA ALA A 41 -20.63 -3.23 -3.04
C ALA A 41 -21.39 -2.07 -2.38
N ILE A 42 -21.45 -2.04 -1.04
CA ILE A 42 -22.14 -0.99 -0.27
C ILE A 42 -21.30 0.28 -0.19
N GLU A 43 -20.03 0.17 0.18
CA GLU A 43 -19.19 1.32 0.52
C GLU A 43 -18.37 1.85 -0.66
N GLN A 44 -18.38 1.16 -1.81
CA GLN A 44 -17.64 1.53 -3.03
C GLN A 44 -16.14 1.77 -2.77
N ARG A 45 -15.59 1.08 -1.77
CA ARG A 45 -14.18 1.15 -1.35
C ARG A 45 -13.74 -0.18 -0.76
N LEU A 46 -12.44 -0.41 -0.69
CA LEU A 46 -11.88 -1.57 0.01
C LEU A 46 -12.03 -1.39 1.53
N PRO A 47 -12.36 -2.46 2.29
CA PRO A 47 -12.63 -2.37 3.73
C PRO A 47 -11.36 -2.36 4.58
N PHE A 48 -10.19 -2.21 3.96
CA PHE A 48 -8.90 -2.10 4.64
C PHE A 48 -8.08 -0.97 4.01
N GLU A 49 -7.17 -0.39 4.80
CA GLU A 49 -6.24 0.61 4.29
C GLU A 49 -5.17 -0.05 3.41
N LEU A 50 -5.11 0.35 2.14
CA LEU A 50 -4.04 -0.04 1.23
C LEU A 50 -2.78 0.75 1.56
N LYS A 51 -1.89 0.16 2.37
CA LYS A 51 -0.54 0.70 2.58
C LYS A 51 0.36 0.17 1.47
N VAL A 52 0.66 1.02 0.48
CA VAL A 52 1.79 0.75 -0.43
C VAL A 52 3.06 0.82 0.42
N PRO A 53 3.90 -0.23 0.47
CA PRO A 53 5.20 -0.13 1.09
C PRO A 53 5.97 0.98 0.35
N LYS A 54 6.02 2.18 0.94
CA LYS A 54 6.83 3.25 0.38
C LYS A 54 8.27 2.76 0.45
N ALA A 55 8.94 2.66 -0.70
CA ALA A 55 10.38 2.63 -0.73
C ALA A 55 10.89 3.78 0.15
N PRO A 56 12.00 3.61 0.90
CA PRO A 56 12.56 4.68 1.71
C PRO A 56 12.76 5.88 0.79
N THR A 57 11.90 6.89 0.93
CA THR A 57 12.08 8.16 0.25
C THR A 57 13.33 8.72 0.91
N VAL A 58 14.49 8.55 0.27
CA VAL A 58 15.67 9.33 0.60
C VAL A 58 15.19 10.77 0.57
N THR A 59 15.20 11.38 1.75
CA THR A 59 14.93 12.79 1.99
C THR A 59 15.33 13.60 0.77
N SER A 60 14.36 14.13 0.04
CA SER A 60 14.61 15.29 -0.79
C SER A 60 15.09 16.34 0.20
N GLN A 61 16.41 16.59 0.23
CA GLN A 61 16.98 17.67 0.99
C GLN A 61 16.22 18.91 0.58
N ARG A 62 15.35 19.38 1.48
CA ARG A 62 14.73 20.68 1.35
C ARG A 62 15.90 21.64 1.49
N VAL A 63 16.26 22.29 0.38
CA VAL A 63 17.03 23.54 0.46
C VAL A 63 16.10 24.53 1.14
N ASP A 64 16.25 24.67 2.45
CA ASP A 64 15.33 25.45 3.29
C ASP A 64 15.44 26.97 3.03
N SER A 65 16.39 27.43 2.20
CA SER A 65 16.52 28.84 1.83
C SER A 65 17.21 29.05 0.48
N MET A 66 16.74 30.04 -0.29
CA MET A 66 17.33 30.50 -1.55
C MET A 66 18.79 30.95 -1.38
N ASP A 67 19.16 31.38 -0.17
CA ASP A 67 20.49 31.86 0.19
C ASP A 67 21.58 30.78 0.13
N ASP A 68 21.23 29.50 0.34
CA ASP A 68 22.19 28.39 0.25
C ASP A 68 22.57 28.07 -1.20
N ILE A 69 21.64 28.27 -2.15
CA ILE A 69 21.92 28.10 -3.59
C ILE A 69 22.87 29.19 -4.09
N LEU A 70 22.70 30.43 -3.59
CA LEU A 70 23.54 31.57 -3.94
C LEU A 70 24.98 31.43 -3.43
N ARG A 71 25.19 30.82 -2.26
CA ARG A 71 26.54 30.50 -1.77
C ARG A 71 27.28 29.48 -2.64
N LEU A 72 26.58 28.47 -3.15
CA LEU A 72 27.19 27.44 -4.00
C LEU A 72 27.56 27.97 -5.38
N LEU A 73 26.77 28.89 -5.95
CA LEU A 73 27.07 29.53 -7.23
C LEU A 73 28.13 30.65 -7.10
N GLY A 74 28.32 31.21 -5.90
CA GLY A 74 29.24 32.31 -5.64
C GLY A 74 30.72 31.95 -5.43
N SER A 75 31.09 30.66 -5.37
CA SER A 75 32.49 30.23 -5.13
C SER A 75 33.30 29.90 -6.39
N SER A 76 32.78 30.15 -7.60
CA SER A 76 33.57 30.03 -8.84
C SER A 76 33.76 31.38 -9.53
N ASN A 77 34.49 32.29 -8.87
CA ASN A 77 35.25 33.30 -9.61
C ASN A 77 36.52 33.72 -8.84
N PRO A 78 37.63 32.96 -8.93
CA PRO A 78 38.92 33.48 -8.53
C PRO A 78 39.49 34.28 -9.71
N SER A 79 39.09 35.54 -9.86
CA SER A 79 40.04 36.54 -10.37
C SER A 79 41.04 36.81 -9.25
N GLN A 80 42.06 35.97 -9.14
CA GLN A 80 43.25 36.21 -8.33
C GLN A 80 44.48 36.11 -9.25
N LYS A 81 44.83 37.29 -9.76
CA LYS A 81 46.17 37.77 -10.15
C LYS A 81 46.82 37.23 -11.42
#